data_AF-A0A7G8PUE7-F1
#
_entry.id   AF-A0A7G8PUE7-F1
#
_cell.length_a   1.000
_cell.length_b   1.000
_cell.length_c   1.000
_cell.angle_alpha   90.00
_cell.angle_beta   90.00
_cell.angle_gamma   90.00
#
_symmetry.space_group_name_H-M   'P 1'
#
loop_
_entity.id
_entity.type
_entity.pdbx_description
1 polymer ?
#
loop_
_entity_poly.entity_id
_entity_poly.type
_entity_poly.pdbx_seq_one_letter_code
_entity_poly.pdbx_strand_id
1 'polypeptide(L)'
;MNLNYFLFLFLATIGTGISYGQYEFSGYVNTTQWEGEVYLSVVEDYRKVSGVYPEQIIHKVYPDSSGYFKFSGNNLPEENRIYRIHVDSCNESDQTANHFNGHCPNSREIFFVANNKDSLQLPFSFDNEMFCKVVSGNEKAKAFLKIDSLKNDMRFAFGTYRSEANRKINTKKWFKTLQHYGELLNEPLAELYIYSYISDRRNELHTYYLQDIKTSSYYNELLGRLKQNYSESPYTKQYEAEIMSDQFLVNAERRSGIPWWVYVVSCVALVSILGNFYFFGKYKKLKNDIPAVQELLSSQEQKVLDLILKDKSNKEIAAAMFVSVSTVKTHINNLYKKLKVSSRAEAKALFEK
;
A
#
# COMPACT_ATOMS: atom_id res chain seq x y z
N MET A 1 1.63 80.13 5.80
CA MET A 1 1.51 79.33 4.54
C MET A 1 2.50 78.18 4.63
N ASN A 2 2.25 77.21 5.49
CA ASN A 2 1.43 76.00 5.29
C ASN A 2 2.29 74.77 4.90
N LEU A 3 3.31 74.50 5.72
CA LEU A 3 4.02 73.22 5.74
C LEU A 3 3.31 72.17 6.64
N ASN A 4 2.25 72.57 7.36
CA ASN A 4 1.48 71.70 8.26
C ASN A 4 0.31 70.94 7.60
N TYR A 5 0.03 71.17 6.31
CA TYR A 5 -1.06 70.46 5.62
C TYR A 5 -0.62 69.14 4.96
N PHE A 6 0.68 68.92 4.75
CA PHE A 6 1.17 67.70 4.11
C PHE A 6 1.32 66.52 5.09
N LEU A 7 1.46 66.80 6.39
CA LEU A 7 1.58 65.75 7.42
C LEU A 7 0.24 65.14 7.82
N PHE A 8 -0.88 65.82 7.53
CA PHE A 8 -2.23 65.32 7.86
C PHE A 8 -2.88 64.47 6.77
N LEU A 9 -2.26 64.35 5.59
CA LEU A 9 -2.74 63.50 4.50
C LEU A 9 -1.98 62.17 4.37
N PHE A 10 -0.93 61.96 5.16
CA PHE A 10 -0.16 60.70 5.17
C PHE A 10 -0.57 59.71 6.27
N LEU A 11 -1.53 60.10 7.13
CA LEU A 11 -2.08 59.25 8.20
C LEU A 11 -3.45 58.63 7.83
N ALA A 12 -3.81 58.64 6.54
CA ALA A 12 -5.03 58.03 6.02
C ALA A 12 -4.81 56.64 5.38
N THR A 13 -3.60 56.09 5.46
CA THR A 13 -3.28 54.76 4.92
C THR A 13 -2.43 54.00 5.93
N ILE A 14 -3.07 53.26 6.84
CA ILE A 14 -2.77 51.89 7.31
C ILE A 14 -3.88 51.60 8.33
N GLY A 15 -5.11 51.60 7.84
CA GLY A 15 -6.20 50.86 8.46
C GLY A 15 -6.32 49.56 7.71
N THR A 16 -5.34 48.66 7.82
CA THR A 16 -5.58 47.25 7.48
C THR A 16 -6.58 46.77 8.52
N GLY A 17 -7.87 46.97 8.24
CA GLY A 17 -8.92 46.19 8.87
C GLY A 17 -8.55 44.75 8.60
N ILE A 18 -7.97 44.08 9.59
CA ILE A 18 -7.96 42.63 9.65
C ILE A 18 -9.44 42.30 9.78
N SER A 19 -10.11 42.14 8.64
CA SER A 19 -11.42 41.54 8.58
C SER A 19 -11.20 40.10 8.99
N TYR A 20 -11.33 39.83 10.30
CA TYR A 20 -11.41 38.48 10.80
C TYR A 20 -12.56 37.83 10.02
N GLY A 21 -12.25 36.80 9.23
CA GLY A 21 -13.28 36.01 8.57
C GLY A 21 -14.26 35.54 9.64
N GLN A 22 -15.53 35.89 9.49
CA GLN A 22 -16.58 35.37 10.34
C GLN A 22 -17.38 34.40 9.49
N TYR A 23 -17.34 33.12 9.83
CA TYR A 23 -18.18 32.15 9.16
C TYR A 23 -19.63 32.37 9.56
N GLU A 24 -20.54 32.02 8.66
CA GLU A 24 -21.98 32.09 8.92
C GLU A 24 -22.69 30.90 8.28
N PHE A 25 -23.13 29.95 9.10
CA PHE A 25 -23.88 28.78 8.63
C PHE A 25 -25.29 28.83 9.20
N SER A 26 -26.30 28.84 8.34
CA SER A 26 -27.70 28.93 8.75
C SER A 26 -28.59 27.99 7.97
N GLY A 27 -29.79 27.75 8.46
CA GLY A 27 -30.74 26.89 7.80
C GLY A 27 -32.03 26.73 8.57
N TYR A 28 -32.83 25.77 8.13
CA TYR A 28 -34.09 25.45 8.77
C TYR A 28 -34.17 23.96 9.11
N VAL A 29 -34.80 23.67 10.24
CA VAL A 29 -35.16 22.32 10.66
C VAL A 29 -36.66 22.19 10.85
N ASN A 30 -37.20 20.99 10.63
CA ASN A 30 -38.61 20.70 10.84
C ASN A 30 -38.88 20.42 12.32
N THR A 31 -39.35 21.44 13.03
CA THR A 31 -39.64 21.40 14.47
C THR A 31 -40.76 20.44 14.85
N THR A 32 -41.60 19.99 13.91
CA THR A 32 -42.68 19.02 14.21
C THR A 32 -42.17 17.59 14.39
N GLN A 33 -41.03 17.27 13.79
CA GLN A 33 -40.42 15.93 13.84
C GLN A 33 -39.12 15.93 14.67
N TRP A 34 -38.46 17.08 14.77
CA TRP A 34 -37.15 17.25 15.39
C TRP A 34 -37.22 18.33 16.46
N GLU A 35 -37.51 17.91 17.68
CA GLU A 35 -37.46 18.75 18.89
C GLU A 35 -36.09 18.54 19.55
N GLY A 36 -35.10 19.34 19.17
CA GLY A 36 -33.73 19.14 19.65
C GLY A 36 -32.76 20.25 19.27
N GLU A 37 -31.53 20.12 19.74
CA GLU A 37 -30.41 20.99 19.38
C GLU A 37 -29.96 20.69 17.94
N VAL A 38 -29.52 21.73 17.23
CA VAL A 38 -28.76 21.60 15.99
C VAL A 38 -27.29 21.68 16.35
N TYR A 39 -26.49 20.75 15.85
CA TYR A 39 -25.08 20.65 16.18
C TYR A 39 -24.21 20.93 14.96
N LEU A 40 -23.16 21.72 15.15
CA LEU A 40 -22.07 21.93 14.20
C LEU A 40 -20.85 21.15 14.68
N SER A 41 -20.36 20.23 13.85
CA SER A 41 -19.20 19.40 14.13
C SER A 41 -18.11 19.55 13.06
N VAL A 42 -16.84 19.39 13.46
CA VAL A 42 -15.70 19.23 12.55
C VAL A 42 -15.30 17.76 12.48
N VAL A 43 -15.12 17.25 11.27
CA VAL A 43 -14.72 15.86 11.04
C VAL A 43 -13.25 15.86 10.64
N GLU A 44 -12.36 15.52 11.58
CA GLU A 44 -10.92 15.43 11.31
C GLU A 44 -10.49 14.06 10.75
N ASP A 45 -11.21 13.01 11.11
CA ASP A 45 -11.03 11.65 10.57
C ASP A 45 -12.11 11.39 9.51
N TYR A 46 -11.70 11.31 8.24
CA TYR A 46 -12.63 11.12 7.12
C TYR A 46 -13.28 9.72 7.10
N ARG A 47 -12.84 8.77 7.93
CA ARG A 47 -13.51 7.48 8.15
C ARG A 47 -14.64 7.59 9.16
N LYS A 48 -14.62 8.60 10.03
CA LYS A 48 -15.67 8.94 10.99
C LYS A 48 -16.67 9.96 10.45
N VAL A 49 -16.78 10.07 9.13
CA VAL A 49 -17.83 10.91 8.51
C VAL A 49 -19.19 10.29 8.78
N SER A 50 -19.33 8.97 8.68
CA SER A 50 -20.55 8.28 9.07
C SER A 50 -20.64 8.19 10.59
N GLY A 51 -21.62 8.90 11.15
CA GLY A 51 -21.96 8.83 12.56
C GLY A 51 -21.72 10.09 13.37
N VAL A 52 -22.43 10.19 14.48
CA VAL A 52 -22.37 11.35 15.39
C VAL A 52 -21.43 11.05 16.54
N TYR A 53 -20.32 11.80 16.59
CA TYR A 53 -19.29 11.68 17.62
C TYR A 53 -19.27 12.96 18.48
N PRO A 54 -19.53 12.88 19.79
CA PRO A 54 -19.58 14.07 20.65
C PRO A 54 -18.28 14.90 20.65
N GLU A 55 -17.12 14.25 20.53
CA GLU A 55 -15.81 14.91 20.49
C GLU A 55 -15.60 15.80 19.25
N GLN A 56 -16.44 15.63 18.23
CA GLN A 56 -16.39 16.43 17.00
C GLN A 56 -17.23 17.71 17.10
N ILE A 57 -18.09 17.86 18.11
CA ILE A 57 -19.03 18.99 18.23
C ILE A 57 -18.28 20.25 18.64
N ILE A 58 -18.42 21.31 17.83
CA ILE A 58 -17.82 22.62 18.09
C ILE A 58 -18.86 23.57 18.71
N HIS A 59 -20.08 23.54 18.18
CA HIS A 59 -21.18 24.43 18.62
C HIS A 59 -22.51 23.69 18.57
N LYS A 60 -23.45 24.13 19.42
CA LYS A 60 -24.83 23.67 19.43
C LYS A 60 -25.78 24.86 19.61
N VAL A 61 -26.92 24.84 18.93
CA VAL A 61 -27.92 25.91 18.99
C VAL A 61 -29.32 25.31 19.02
N TYR A 62 -30.24 25.99 19.70
CA TYR A 62 -31.66 25.67 19.57
C TYR A 62 -32.25 26.43 18.39
N PRO A 63 -33.00 25.76 17.50
CA PRO A 63 -33.72 26.45 16.44
C PRO A 63 -34.84 27.30 17.05
N ASP A 64 -35.21 28.40 16.38
CA ASP A 64 -36.34 29.23 16.80
C ASP A 64 -37.70 28.55 16.53
N SER A 65 -38.80 29.25 16.84
CA SER A 65 -40.16 28.71 16.62
C SER A 65 -40.48 28.39 15.15
N SER A 66 -39.76 28.99 14.20
CA SER A 66 -39.88 28.70 12.77
C SER A 66 -38.98 27.56 12.31
N GLY A 67 -38.13 27.03 13.20
CA GLY A 67 -37.10 26.04 12.89
C GLY A 67 -35.80 26.65 12.37
N TYR A 68 -35.64 27.97 12.38
CA TYR A 68 -34.43 28.62 11.90
C TYR A 68 -33.29 28.47 12.90
N PHE A 69 -32.10 28.14 12.39
CA PHE A 69 -30.86 28.10 13.18
C PHE A 69 -29.74 28.89 12.50
N LYS A 70 -28.80 29.39 13.31
CA LYS A 70 -27.61 30.10 12.83
C LYS A 70 -26.41 29.81 13.72
N PHE A 71 -25.31 29.44 13.09
CA PHE A 71 -23.97 29.40 13.66
C PHE A 71 -23.15 30.54 13.07
N SER A 72 -22.45 31.28 13.93
CA SER A 72 -21.50 32.29 13.47
C SER A 72 -20.35 32.43 14.47
N GLY A 73 -19.15 32.68 13.97
CA GLY A 73 -17.96 32.81 14.80
C GLY A 73 -16.70 33.05 13.98
N ASN A 74 -15.56 33.06 14.63
CA ASN A 74 -14.25 33.33 14.01
C ASN A 74 -13.19 32.28 14.41
N ASN A 75 -13.61 31.15 14.96
CA ASN A 75 -12.75 30.10 15.53
C ASN A 75 -12.55 28.89 14.62
N LEU A 76 -12.95 28.97 13.34
CA LEU A 76 -12.68 27.89 12.38
C LEU A 76 -11.30 28.08 11.74
N PRO A 77 -10.66 27.00 11.25
CA PRO A 77 -9.44 27.11 10.46
C PRO A 77 -9.64 27.93 9.16
N GLU A 78 -8.56 28.58 8.73
CA GLU A 78 -8.49 29.32 7.46
C GLU A 78 -8.49 28.38 6.25
N GLU A 79 -7.94 27.17 6.41
CA GLU A 79 -8.02 26.12 5.40
C GLU A 79 -9.37 25.41 5.45
N ASN A 80 -9.78 24.87 4.30
CA ASN A 80 -11.01 24.10 4.21
C ASN A 80 -10.96 22.85 5.08
N ARG A 81 -12.05 22.60 5.83
CA ARG A 81 -12.27 21.40 6.62
C ARG A 81 -13.61 20.77 6.27
N ILE A 82 -13.77 19.51 6.66
CA ILE A 82 -15.04 18.79 6.57
C ILE A 82 -15.85 19.15 7.81
N TYR A 83 -17.05 19.71 7.59
CA TYR A 83 -18.01 19.99 8.64
C TYR A 83 -19.26 19.13 8.47
N ARG A 84 -19.90 18.86 9.60
CA ARG A 84 -21.22 18.22 9.69
C ARG A 84 -22.17 19.16 10.42
N ILE A 85 -23.33 19.41 9.84
CA ILE A 85 -24.50 19.89 10.59
C ILE A 85 -25.45 18.73 10.75
N HIS A 86 -25.91 18.48 11.97
CA HIS A 86 -26.86 17.41 12.24
C HIS A 86 -27.87 17.78 13.32
N VAL A 87 -28.99 17.07 13.29
CA VAL A 87 -29.99 17.01 14.35
C VAL A 87 -30.18 15.56 14.77
N ASP A 88 -30.37 15.34 16.05
CA ASP A 88 -30.76 14.06 16.61
C ASP A 88 -32.02 14.21 17.46
N SER A 89 -32.81 13.13 17.54
CA SER A 89 -33.90 12.98 18.50
C SER A 89 -33.65 11.81 19.46
N CYS A 90 -32.37 11.47 19.64
CA CYS A 90 -31.90 10.44 20.55
C CYS A 90 -31.87 11.03 22.00
N ASN A 91 -32.61 10.44 22.95
CA ASN A 91 -32.63 10.87 24.36
C ASN A 91 -31.23 10.76 25.01
N GLU A 92 -30.87 11.65 25.94
CA GLU A 92 -29.53 11.70 26.59
C GLU A 92 -29.09 10.36 27.23
N SER A 93 -30.03 9.53 27.71
CA SER A 93 -29.72 8.19 28.24
C SER A 93 -29.34 7.16 27.16
N ASP A 94 -29.86 7.34 25.94
CA ASP A 94 -29.57 6.51 24.77
C ASP A 94 -28.35 7.02 23.99
N GLN A 95 -27.95 8.28 24.22
CA GLN A 95 -26.83 8.90 23.54
C GLN A 95 -25.51 8.15 23.84
N THR A 96 -25.27 7.67 25.06
CA THR A 96 -24.01 6.98 25.39
C THR A 96 -23.84 5.63 24.70
N ALA A 97 -24.91 4.89 24.43
CA ALA A 97 -24.82 3.56 23.81
C ALA A 97 -24.84 3.62 22.27
N ASN A 98 -25.70 4.47 21.71
CA ASN A 98 -25.88 4.57 20.25
C ASN A 98 -24.81 5.44 19.56
N HIS A 99 -24.22 6.42 20.26
CA HIS A 99 -23.14 7.25 19.70
C HIS A 99 -21.77 6.58 19.79
N PHE A 100 -21.60 5.57 20.65
CA PHE A 100 -20.33 4.82 20.72
C PHE A 100 -19.99 4.10 19.39
N ASN A 101 -21.03 3.67 18.66
CA ASN A 101 -20.89 3.05 17.33
C ASN A 101 -21.16 4.04 16.19
N GLY A 102 -21.41 5.32 16.48
CA GLY A 102 -21.70 6.35 15.47
C GLY A 102 -22.96 6.06 14.64
N HIS A 103 -24.02 5.46 15.18
CA HIS A 103 -25.25 5.24 14.41
C HIS A 103 -26.49 5.60 15.23
N CYS A 104 -27.05 6.80 15.00
CA CYS A 104 -28.38 7.20 15.51
C CYS A 104 -29.36 7.12 14.33
N PRO A 105 -30.29 6.13 14.30
CA PRO A 105 -31.26 5.96 13.21
C PRO A 105 -32.26 7.12 13.11
N ASN A 106 -32.41 7.87 14.20
CA ASN A 106 -33.19 9.09 14.27
C ASN A 106 -32.23 10.30 14.27
N SER A 107 -31.40 10.41 13.25
CA SER A 107 -30.60 11.61 13.01
C SER A 107 -30.69 12.01 11.54
N ARG A 108 -30.55 13.31 11.29
CA ARG A 108 -30.41 13.87 9.94
C ARG A 108 -29.15 14.70 9.92
N GLU A 109 -28.35 14.54 8.89
CA GLU A 109 -27.04 15.19 8.79
C GLU A 109 -26.76 15.66 7.37
N ILE A 110 -25.90 16.67 7.27
CA ILE A 110 -25.29 17.11 6.03
C ILE A 110 -23.81 17.38 6.23
N PHE A 111 -23.02 16.99 5.26
CA PHE A 111 -21.60 17.27 5.21
C PHE A 111 -21.29 18.31 4.15
N PHE A 112 -20.34 19.19 4.46
CA PHE A 112 -19.89 20.22 3.54
C PHE A 112 -18.44 20.58 3.82
N VAL A 113 -17.81 21.16 2.82
CA VAL A 113 -16.46 21.74 2.93
C VAL A 113 -16.60 23.23 3.14
N ALA A 114 -15.96 23.76 4.19
CA ALA A 114 -15.95 25.20 4.48
C ALA A 114 -14.66 25.62 5.20
N ASN A 115 -14.47 26.93 5.34
CA ASN A 115 -13.45 27.56 6.18
C ASN A 115 -14.05 28.75 6.97
N ASN A 116 -13.21 29.45 7.75
CA ASN A 116 -13.61 30.58 8.61
C ASN A 116 -14.20 31.80 7.88
N LYS A 117 -14.11 31.87 6.55
CA LYS A 117 -14.62 32.98 5.72
C LYS A 117 -15.89 32.62 4.96
N ASP A 118 -16.34 31.37 5.04
CA ASP A 118 -17.46 30.89 4.24
C ASP A 118 -18.81 31.18 4.90
N SER A 119 -19.79 31.47 4.05
CA SER A 119 -21.20 31.54 4.43
C SER A 119 -21.99 30.43 3.73
N LEU A 120 -22.89 29.79 4.47
CA LEU A 120 -23.69 28.65 4.04
C LEU A 120 -25.15 28.83 4.47
N GLN A 121 -26.07 28.50 3.57
CA GLN A 121 -27.49 28.39 3.86
C GLN A 121 -28.03 27.01 3.48
N LEU A 122 -28.82 26.44 4.38
CA LEU A 122 -29.47 25.13 4.25
C LEU A 122 -31.00 25.33 4.24
N PRO A 123 -31.58 25.83 3.13
CA PRO A 123 -33.04 25.94 3.01
C PRO A 123 -33.68 24.56 2.85
N PHE A 124 -34.98 24.49 3.11
CA PHE A 124 -35.78 23.32 2.73
C PHE A 124 -35.72 23.07 1.22
N SER A 125 -35.79 21.80 0.83
CA SER A 125 -36.00 21.40 -0.56
C SER A 125 -37.42 21.72 -1.03
N PHE A 126 -37.71 21.49 -2.31
CA PHE A 126 -39.05 21.64 -2.86
C PHE A 126 -40.08 20.74 -2.14
N ASP A 127 -39.66 19.56 -1.69
CA ASP A 127 -40.48 18.59 -0.97
C ASP A 127 -40.46 18.79 0.56
N ASN A 128 -40.06 19.99 1.03
CA ASN A 128 -39.89 20.33 2.45
C ASN A 128 -38.89 19.43 3.21
N GLU A 129 -37.92 18.84 2.50
CA GLU A 129 -36.88 18.06 3.15
C GLU A 129 -35.75 18.98 3.64
N MET A 130 -35.33 18.77 4.89
CA MET A 130 -34.13 19.42 5.43
C MET A 130 -32.88 18.86 4.77
N PHE A 131 -31.82 19.66 4.73
CA PHE A 131 -30.45 19.19 4.42
C PHE A 131 -30.26 18.58 3.02
N CYS A 132 -31.23 18.73 2.11
CA CYS A 132 -31.13 18.28 0.72
C CYS A 132 -30.61 19.38 -0.23
N LYS A 133 -30.37 20.60 0.26
CA LYS A 133 -29.92 21.74 -0.55
C LYS A 133 -28.89 22.59 0.18
N VAL A 134 -27.83 22.95 -0.55
CA VAL A 134 -26.74 23.80 -0.08
C VAL A 134 -26.64 25.06 -0.95
N VAL A 135 -26.78 26.22 -0.33
CA VAL A 135 -26.58 27.53 -0.97
C VAL A 135 -25.37 28.20 -0.33
N SER A 136 -24.31 28.38 -1.12
CA SER A 136 -23.09 29.05 -0.70
C SER A 136 -22.43 29.72 -1.90
N GLY A 137 -21.67 30.79 -1.64
CA GLY A 137 -20.74 31.37 -2.61
C GLY A 137 -19.51 30.48 -2.85
N ASN A 138 -19.19 29.58 -1.92
CA ASN A 138 -18.16 28.57 -2.10
C ASN A 138 -18.75 27.32 -2.77
N GLU A 139 -18.43 27.10 -4.06
CA GLU A 139 -18.91 25.94 -4.81
C GLU A 139 -18.45 24.59 -4.21
N LYS A 140 -17.33 24.59 -3.46
CA LYS A 140 -16.79 23.40 -2.79
C LYS A 140 -17.70 22.91 -1.67
N ALA A 141 -18.48 23.81 -1.05
CA ALA A 141 -19.46 23.45 -0.02
C ALA A 141 -20.53 22.47 -0.54
N LYS A 142 -20.79 22.45 -1.85
CA LYS A 142 -21.76 21.56 -2.49
C LYS A 142 -21.17 20.21 -2.90
N ALA A 143 -19.87 20.01 -2.76
CA ALA A 143 -19.16 18.83 -3.30
C ALA A 143 -19.69 17.52 -2.70
N PHE A 144 -19.95 17.48 -1.39
CA PHE A 144 -20.35 16.24 -0.73
C PHE A 144 -21.81 15.91 -1.01
N LEU A 145 -22.70 16.91 -1.02
CA LEU A 145 -24.09 16.74 -1.46
C LEU A 145 -24.17 16.17 -2.88
N LYS A 146 -23.33 16.68 -3.78
CA LYS A 146 -23.20 16.19 -5.16
C LYS A 146 -22.74 14.71 -5.21
N ILE A 147 -21.77 14.33 -4.39
CA ILE A 147 -21.29 12.94 -4.28
C ILE A 147 -22.37 12.02 -3.68
N ASP A 148 -23.11 12.48 -2.68
CA ASP A 148 -24.20 11.70 -2.07
C ASP A 148 -25.36 11.48 -3.04
N SER A 149 -25.68 12.49 -3.86
CA SER A 149 -26.62 12.32 -4.98
C SER A 149 -26.15 11.22 -5.92
N LEU A 150 -24.87 11.22 -6.33
CA LEU A 150 -24.31 10.21 -7.21
C LEU A 150 -24.30 8.81 -6.58
N LYS A 151 -24.02 8.71 -5.27
CA LYS A 151 -24.11 7.45 -4.51
C LYS A 151 -25.53 6.92 -4.46
N ASN A 152 -26.54 7.80 -4.33
CA ASN A 152 -27.94 7.41 -4.34
C ASN A 152 -28.38 6.91 -5.72
N ASP A 153 -27.97 7.59 -6.80
CA ASP A 153 -28.22 7.14 -8.18
C ASP A 153 -27.63 5.75 -8.42
N MET A 154 -26.41 5.53 -7.93
CA MET A 154 -25.75 4.24 -7.98
C MET A 154 -26.53 3.15 -7.23
N ARG A 155 -26.97 3.43 -5.98
CA ARG A 155 -27.77 2.48 -5.18
C ARG A 155 -29.09 2.14 -5.88
N PHE A 156 -29.76 3.13 -6.44
CA PHE A 156 -30.99 2.93 -7.20
C PHE A 156 -30.73 2.02 -8.42
N ALA A 157 -29.68 2.31 -9.19
CA ALA A 157 -29.31 1.53 -10.36
C ALA A 157 -28.99 0.06 -10.00
N PHE A 158 -28.32 -0.19 -8.87
CA PHE A 158 -28.05 -1.56 -8.39
C PHE A 158 -29.32 -2.36 -8.11
N GLY A 159 -30.38 -1.72 -7.60
CA GLY A 159 -31.68 -2.35 -7.40
C GLY A 159 -32.31 -2.87 -8.70
N THR A 160 -31.92 -2.34 -9.85
CA THR A 160 -32.46 -2.73 -11.17
C THR A 160 -31.70 -3.86 -11.85
N TYR A 161 -30.48 -4.19 -11.40
CA TYR A 161 -29.61 -5.15 -12.08
C TYR A 161 -29.95 -6.61 -11.71
N ARG A 162 -30.46 -7.35 -12.71
CA ARG A 162 -30.98 -8.71 -12.52
C ARG A 162 -29.95 -9.84 -12.54
N SER A 163 -28.79 -9.66 -13.18
CA SER A 163 -27.77 -10.71 -13.29
C SER A 163 -26.44 -10.31 -12.66
N GLU A 164 -25.68 -11.29 -12.18
CA GLU A 164 -24.36 -11.07 -11.57
C GLU A 164 -23.37 -10.46 -12.57
N ALA A 165 -23.37 -10.92 -13.82
CA ALA A 165 -22.53 -10.35 -14.88
C ALA A 165 -22.86 -8.86 -15.12
N ASN A 166 -24.14 -8.50 -15.15
CA ASN A 166 -24.57 -7.11 -15.30
C ASN A 166 -24.15 -6.27 -14.08
N ARG A 167 -24.30 -6.80 -12.86
CA ARG A 167 -23.82 -6.13 -11.63
C ARG A 167 -22.32 -5.89 -11.70
N LYS A 168 -21.52 -6.88 -12.07
CA LYS A 168 -20.05 -6.76 -12.16
C LYS A 168 -19.61 -5.65 -13.13
N ILE A 169 -20.17 -5.62 -14.34
CA ILE A 169 -19.85 -4.60 -15.35
C ILE A 169 -20.24 -3.20 -14.86
N ASN A 170 -21.44 -3.05 -14.30
CA ASN A 170 -21.89 -1.75 -13.80
C ASN A 170 -21.15 -1.30 -12.55
N THR A 171 -20.74 -2.23 -11.66
CA THR A 171 -19.94 -1.90 -10.48
C THR A 171 -18.60 -1.26 -10.88
N LYS A 172 -17.92 -1.86 -11.87
CA LYS A 172 -16.69 -1.29 -12.43
C LYS A 172 -16.92 0.10 -13.05
N LYS A 173 -18.04 0.28 -13.77
CA LYS A 173 -18.42 1.57 -14.35
C LYS A 173 -18.62 2.62 -13.25
N TRP A 174 -19.44 2.32 -12.25
CA TRP A 174 -19.72 3.22 -11.12
C TRP A 174 -18.48 3.57 -10.32
N PHE A 175 -17.59 2.61 -10.08
CA PHE A 175 -16.29 2.86 -9.45
C PHE A 175 -15.49 3.95 -10.19
N LYS A 176 -15.38 3.84 -11.52
CA LYS A 176 -14.68 4.84 -12.35
C LYS A 176 -15.43 6.16 -12.42
N THR A 177 -16.77 6.12 -12.48
CA THR A 177 -17.60 7.34 -12.44
C THR A 177 -17.35 8.12 -11.16
N LEU A 178 -17.28 7.45 -10.00
CA LEU A 178 -17.01 8.10 -8.71
C LEU A 178 -15.63 8.78 -8.70
N GLN A 179 -14.57 8.09 -9.12
CA GLN A 179 -13.22 8.67 -9.21
C GLN A 179 -13.22 9.92 -10.11
N HIS A 180 -13.72 9.79 -11.34
CA HIS A 180 -13.75 10.88 -12.31
C HIS A 180 -14.59 12.07 -11.81
N TYR A 181 -15.72 11.79 -11.16
CA TYR A 181 -16.56 12.82 -10.59
C TYR A 181 -15.85 13.60 -9.48
N GLY A 182 -15.09 12.90 -8.62
CA GLY A 182 -14.24 13.53 -7.61
C GLY A 182 -13.23 14.51 -8.20
N GLU A 183 -12.54 14.11 -9.28
CA GLU A 183 -11.57 14.97 -9.98
C GLU A 183 -12.24 16.23 -10.55
N LEU A 184 -13.43 16.09 -11.14
CA LEU A 184 -14.19 17.22 -11.70
C LEU A 184 -14.62 18.25 -10.67
N LEU A 185 -14.76 17.86 -9.39
CA LEU A 185 -15.12 18.78 -8.32
C LEU A 185 -13.97 19.71 -7.92
N ASN A 186 -12.72 19.42 -8.35
CA ASN A 186 -11.53 20.22 -8.06
C ASN A 186 -11.36 20.53 -6.57
N GLU A 187 -11.65 19.54 -5.73
CA GLU A 187 -11.57 19.63 -4.28
C GLU A 187 -11.03 18.31 -3.71
N PRO A 188 -9.77 18.25 -3.23
CA PRO A 188 -9.18 17.00 -2.72
C PRO A 188 -9.95 16.36 -1.57
N LEU A 189 -10.65 17.14 -0.73
CA LEU A 189 -11.49 16.58 0.33
C LEU A 189 -12.71 15.83 -0.23
N ALA A 190 -13.20 16.21 -1.42
CA ALA A 190 -14.30 15.52 -2.09
C ALA A 190 -13.84 14.17 -2.65
N GLU A 191 -12.64 14.12 -3.23
CA GLU A 191 -11.99 12.88 -3.63
C GLU A 191 -11.70 11.98 -2.42
N LEU A 192 -11.29 12.56 -1.29
CA LEU A 192 -11.07 11.83 -0.04
C LEU A 192 -12.37 11.23 0.52
N TYR A 193 -13.49 11.95 0.39
CA TYR A 193 -14.81 11.46 0.75
C TYR A 193 -15.25 10.28 -0.14
N ILE A 194 -14.97 10.34 -1.44
CA ILE A 194 -15.18 9.21 -2.35
C ILE A 194 -14.26 8.04 -1.99
N TYR A 195 -12.98 8.33 -1.73
CA TYR A 195 -12.00 7.34 -1.33
C TYR A 195 -12.43 6.59 -0.08
N SER A 196 -12.92 7.30 0.96
CA SER A 196 -13.38 6.68 2.20
C SER A 196 -14.52 5.69 1.96
N TYR A 197 -15.38 5.97 0.99
CA TYR A 197 -16.46 5.10 0.56
C TYR A 197 -15.99 3.89 -0.25
N ILE A 198 -15.16 4.08 -1.30
CA ILE A 198 -14.75 2.99 -2.20
C ILE A 198 -13.70 2.04 -1.59
N SER A 199 -12.92 2.52 -0.62
CA SER A 199 -11.90 1.72 0.06
C SER A 199 -12.42 1.01 1.32
N ASP A 200 -13.65 1.30 1.78
CA ASP A 200 -14.27 0.57 2.89
C ASP A 200 -14.44 -0.91 2.52
N ARG A 201 -13.90 -1.81 3.35
CA ARG A 201 -13.93 -3.27 3.16
C ARG A 201 -15.35 -3.85 3.11
N ARG A 202 -16.34 -3.14 3.67
CA ARG A 202 -17.75 -3.53 3.65
C ARG A 202 -18.45 -3.20 2.33
N ASN A 203 -17.82 -2.39 1.47
CA ASN A 203 -18.39 -1.92 0.22
C ASN A 203 -18.09 -2.89 -0.94
N GLU A 204 -19.07 -3.14 -1.82
CA GLU A 204 -18.90 -3.94 -3.04
C GLU A 204 -17.82 -3.37 -3.99
N LEU A 205 -17.54 -2.08 -3.89
CA LEU A 205 -16.51 -1.39 -4.68
C LEU A 205 -15.07 -1.69 -4.22
N HIS A 206 -14.88 -2.23 -3.01
CA HIS A 206 -13.55 -2.43 -2.41
C HIS A 206 -12.63 -3.32 -3.26
N THR A 207 -13.16 -4.38 -3.84
CA THR A 207 -12.39 -5.28 -4.71
C THR A 207 -11.83 -4.55 -5.93
N TYR A 208 -12.57 -3.57 -6.46
CA TYR A 208 -12.11 -2.76 -7.60
C TYR A 208 -11.05 -1.75 -7.17
N TYR A 209 -11.18 -1.17 -5.97
CA TYR A 209 -10.15 -0.34 -5.36
C TYR A 209 -8.81 -1.08 -5.25
N LEU A 210 -8.79 -2.30 -4.69
CA LEU A 210 -7.57 -3.11 -4.54
C LEU A 210 -6.91 -3.49 -5.87
N GLN A 211 -7.72 -3.61 -6.93
CA GLN A 211 -7.20 -3.82 -8.28
C GLN A 211 -6.66 -2.53 -8.90
N ASP A 212 -7.35 -1.41 -8.69
CA ASP A 212 -6.99 -0.12 -9.27
C ASP A 212 -5.68 0.42 -8.69
N ILE A 213 -5.49 0.31 -7.37
CA ILE A 213 -4.28 0.78 -6.67
C ILE A 213 -2.99 0.07 -7.14
N LYS A 214 -3.11 -1.12 -7.78
CA LYS A 214 -1.97 -1.85 -8.39
C LYS A 214 -1.38 -1.15 -9.61
N THR A 215 -2.16 -0.32 -10.28
CA THR A 215 -1.84 0.17 -11.63
C THR A 215 -2.09 1.67 -11.82
N SER A 216 -3.03 2.24 -11.09
CA SER A 216 -3.50 3.61 -11.25
C SER A 216 -2.59 4.61 -10.53
N SER A 217 -2.29 5.73 -11.18
CA SER A 217 -1.60 6.87 -10.54
C SER A 217 -2.55 7.73 -9.70
N TYR A 218 -3.87 7.56 -9.86
CA TYR A 218 -4.92 8.38 -9.23
C TYR A 218 -4.68 8.67 -7.75
N TYR A 219 -4.38 7.63 -6.95
CA TYR A 219 -4.21 7.76 -5.50
C TYR A 219 -2.94 8.54 -5.11
N ASN A 220 -1.85 8.37 -5.87
CA ASN A 220 -0.62 9.13 -5.64
C ASN A 220 -0.79 10.59 -6.09
N GLU A 221 -1.56 10.83 -7.15
CA GLU A 221 -1.90 12.18 -7.60
C GLU A 221 -2.81 12.90 -6.59
N LEU A 222 -3.80 12.19 -6.02
CA LEU A 222 -4.63 12.70 -4.93
C LEU A 222 -3.77 13.02 -3.69
N LEU A 223 -2.83 12.15 -3.32
CA LEU A 223 -1.88 12.45 -2.23
C LEU A 223 -1.08 13.72 -2.53
N GLY A 224 -0.65 13.92 -3.77
CA GLY A 224 0.02 15.15 -4.21
C GLY A 224 -0.85 16.40 -4.03
N ARG A 225 -2.12 16.34 -4.46
CA ARG A 225 -3.09 17.43 -4.30
C ARG A 225 -3.40 17.71 -2.82
N LEU A 226 -3.52 16.67 -1.99
CA LEU A 226 -3.71 16.80 -0.54
C LEU A 226 -2.50 17.44 0.13
N LYS A 227 -1.27 17.04 -0.22
CA LYS A 227 -0.05 17.67 0.28
C LYS A 227 0.08 19.13 -0.15
N GLN A 228 -0.40 19.49 -1.34
CA GLN A 228 -0.37 20.87 -1.82
C GLN A 228 -1.36 21.77 -1.10
N ASN A 229 -2.61 21.31 -0.91
CA ASN A 229 -3.70 22.14 -0.42
C ASN A 229 -3.94 21.99 1.09
N TYR A 230 -3.49 20.90 1.70
CA TYR A 230 -3.81 20.48 3.07
C TYR A 230 -2.61 19.81 3.76
N SER A 231 -1.39 20.34 3.59
CA SER A 231 -0.13 19.70 4.00
C SER A 231 -0.10 19.26 5.47
N GLU A 232 -0.58 20.11 6.38
CA GLU A 232 -0.54 19.87 7.83
C GLU A 232 -1.80 19.19 8.38
N SER A 233 -2.79 18.97 7.53
CA SER A 233 -4.07 18.40 7.96
C SER A 233 -3.94 16.94 8.42
N PRO A 234 -4.78 16.49 9.37
CA PRO A 234 -4.88 15.07 9.74
C PRO A 234 -5.34 14.22 8.55
N TYR A 235 -6.12 14.80 7.62
CA TYR A 235 -6.56 14.15 6.39
C TYR A 235 -5.39 13.63 5.55
N THR A 236 -4.41 14.48 5.27
CA THR A 236 -3.25 14.13 4.46
C THR A 236 -2.40 13.06 5.13
N LYS A 237 -2.17 13.21 6.45
CA LYS A 237 -1.38 12.26 7.25
C LYS A 237 -2.05 10.88 7.31
N GLN A 238 -3.36 10.85 7.54
CA GLN A 238 -4.16 9.63 7.56
C GLN A 238 -4.19 8.94 6.18
N TYR A 239 -4.46 9.71 5.12
CA TYR A 239 -4.51 9.20 3.75
C TYR A 239 -3.18 8.63 3.30
N GLU A 240 -2.07 9.32 3.59
CA GLU A 240 -0.72 8.86 3.28
C GLU A 240 -0.42 7.51 3.93
N ALA A 241 -0.72 7.37 5.23
CA ALA A 241 -0.49 6.14 5.97
C ALA A 241 -1.32 4.97 5.42
N GLU A 242 -2.59 5.21 5.10
CA GLU A 242 -3.47 4.18 4.53
C GLU A 242 -3.01 3.72 3.13
N ILE A 243 -2.70 4.66 2.22
CA ILE A 243 -2.24 4.32 0.87
C ILE A 243 -0.89 3.59 0.89
N MET A 244 0.05 4.02 1.74
CA MET A 244 1.34 3.33 1.89
C MET A 244 1.15 1.89 2.37
N SER A 245 0.27 1.67 3.35
CA SER A 245 -0.09 0.34 3.84
C SER A 245 -0.70 -0.53 2.73
N ASP A 246 -1.71 -0.01 2.03
CA ASP A 246 -2.40 -0.78 0.99
C ASP A 246 -1.49 -1.11 -0.19
N GLN A 247 -0.66 -0.15 -0.64
CA GLN A 247 0.34 -0.39 -1.68
C GLN A 247 1.37 -1.45 -1.24
N PHE A 248 1.78 -1.46 0.02
CA PHE A 248 2.69 -2.48 0.54
C PHE A 248 2.06 -3.87 0.49
N LEU A 249 0.84 -4.03 1.01
CA LEU A 249 0.11 -5.31 1.02
C LEU A 249 -0.07 -5.85 -0.40
N VAL A 250 -0.49 -4.98 -1.31
CA VAL A 250 -0.77 -5.31 -2.70
C VAL A 250 0.49 -5.69 -3.49
N ASN A 251 1.62 -5.02 -3.22
CA ASN A 251 2.89 -5.34 -3.86
C ASN A 251 3.56 -6.59 -3.27
N ALA A 252 3.28 -6.92 -2.01
CA ALA A 252 3.76 -8.16 -1.40
C ALA A 252 3.24 -9.40 -2.15
N GLU A 253 1.99 -9.39 -2.63
CA GLU A 253 1.43 -10.48 -3.44
C GLU A 253 2.21 -10.73 -4.74
N ARG A 254 2.74 -9.66 -5.38
CA ARG A 254 3.51 -9.78 -6.64
C ARG A 254 4.86 -10.47 -6.48
N ARG A 255 5.45 -10.47 -5.28
CA ARG A 255 6.82 -11.00 -5.05
C ARG A 255 6.86 -12.51 -4.76
N SER A 256 5.73 -13.20 -4.84
CA SER A 256 5.61 -14.63 -4.51
C SER A 256 6.26 -15.61 -5.52
N GLY A 257 6.76 -15.11 -6.67
CA GLY A 257 7.46 -15.93 -7.65
C GLY A 257 8.94 -16.12 -7.31
N ILE A 258 9.38 -17.37 -7.12
CA ILE A 258 10.81 -17.70 -7.10
C ILE A 258 11.43 -17.28 -8.44
N PRO A 259 12.48 -16.43 -8.45
CA PRO A 259 13.10 -15.97 -9.69
C PRO A 259 13.59 -17.14 -10.55
N TRP A 260 13.49 -17.01 -11.88
CA TRP A 260 13.92 -18.06 -12.82
C TRP A 260 15.38 -18.50 -12.62
N TRP A 261 16.27 -17.59 -12.22
CA TRP A 261 17.68 -17.87 -11.98
C TRP A 261 17.90 -18.86 -10.82
N VAL A 262 16.98 -18.93 -9.85
CA VAL A 262 17.07 -19.88 -8.74
C VAL A 262 16.92 -21.31 -9.24
N TYR A 263 16.04 -21.55 -10.22
CA TYR A 263 15.93 -22.86 -10.87
C TYR A 263 17.21 -23.21 -11.63
N VAL A 264 17.83 -22.23 -12.30
CA VAL A 264 19.12 -22.42 -12.98
C VAL A 264 20.22 -22.80 -11.98
N VAL A 265 20.35 -22.07 -10.88
CA VAL A 265 21.32 -22.37 -9.82
C VAL A 265 21.06 -23.74 -9.20
N SER A 266 19.79 -24.09 -8.98
CA SER A 266 19.39 -25.40 -8.43
C SER A 266 19.76 -26.54 -9.38
N CYS A 267 19.54 -26.36 -10.68
CA CYS A 267 19.97 -27.33 -11.70
C CYS A 267 21.49 -27.49 -11.74
N VAL A 268 22.25 -26.38 -11.70
CA VAL A 268 23.72 -26.42 -11.68
C VAL A 268 24.22 -27.14 -10.42
N ALA A 269 23.64 -26.84 -9.26
CA ALA A 269 23.97 -27.52 -8.01
C ALA A 269 23.66 -29.02 -8.07
N LEU A 270 22.51 -29.40 -8.63
CA LEU A 270 22.13 -30.81 -8.85
C LEU A 270 23.13 -31.54 -9.75
N VAL A 271 23.52 -30.94 -10.88
CA VAL A 271 24.52 -31.50 -11.79
C VAL A 271 25.87 -31.66 -11.10
N SER A 272 26.28 -30.67 -10.30
CA SER A 272 27.52 -30.74 -9.53
C SER A 272 27.51 -31.87 -8.49
N ILE A 273 26.41 -32.02 -7.74
CA ILE A 273 26.24 -33.09 -6.75
C ILE A 273 26.24 -34.46 -7.43
N LEU A 274 25.50 -34.63 -8.52
CA LEU A 274 25.45 -35.87 -9.29
C LEU A 274 26.83 -36.22 -9.89
N GLY A 275 27.53 -35.21 -10.41
CA GLY A 275 28.91 -35.35 -10.89
C GLY A 275 29.84 -35.85 -9.79
N ASN A 276 29.82 -35.22 -8.62
CA ASN A 276 30.61 -35.65 -7.47
C ASN A 276 30.29 -37.09 -7.04
N PHE A 277 29.01 -37.47 -7.02
CA PHE A 277 28.60 -38.85 -6.70
C PHE A 277 29.12 -39.87 -7.72
N TYR A 278 29.06 -39.54 -9.01
CA TYR A 278 29.59 -40.37 -10.09
C TYR A 278 31.10 -40.55 -9.98
N PHE A 279 31.86 -39.45 -9.80
CA PHE A 279 33.31 -39.51 -9.66
C PHE A 279 33.75 -40.25 -8.39
N PHE A 280 33.04 -40.06 -7.27
CA PHE A 280 33.32 -40.77 -6.02
C PHE A 280 33.07 -42.28 -6.14
N GLY A 281 31.99 -42.69 -6.83
CA GLY A 281 31.73 -44.10 -7.12
C GLY A 281 32.82 -44.74 -7.98
N LYS A 282 33.30 -44.03 -9.01
CA LYS A 282 34.41 -44.49 -9.86
C LYS A 282 35.71 -44.63 -9.05
N TYR A 283 36.03 -43.66 -8.21
CA TYR A 283 37.21 -43.69 -7.35
C TYR A 283 37.18 -44.86 -6.34
N LYS A 284 36.03 -45.10 -5.70
CA LYS A 284 35.86 -46.22 -4.76
C LYS A 284 36.00 -47.59 -5.43
N LYS A 285 35.49 -47.75 -6.65
CA LYS A 285 35.64 -49.00 -7.43
C LYS A 285 37.11 -49.26 -7.77
N LEU A 286 37.82 -48.24 -8.25
CA LEU A 286 39.26 -48.33 -8.52
C LEU A 286 40.04 -48.74 -7.28
N LYS A 287 39.75 -48.15 -6.11
CA LYS A 287 40.44 -48.47 -4.84
C LYS A 287 40.21 -49.91 -4.36
N ASN A 288 39.00 -50.44 -4.53
CA ASN A 288 38.65 -51.79 -4.09
C ASN A 288 39.28 -52.91 -4.96
N ASP A 289 39.57 -52.63 -6.24
CA ASP A 289 40.21 -53.61 -7.13
C ASP A 289 41.75 -53.69 -6.94
N ILE A 290 42.35 -52.73 -6.23
CA ILE A 290 43.81 -52.65 -6.02
C ILE A 290 44.41 -53.89 -5.34
N PRO A 291 43.86 -54.40 -4.22
CA PRO A 291 44.47 -55.53 -3.51
C PRO A 291 44.59 -56.77 -4.40
N ALA A 292 43.55 -57.04 -5.21
CA ALA A 292 43.52 -58.17 -6.13
C ALA A 292 44.50 -57.99 -7.31
N VAL A 293 44.72 -56.76 -7.79
CA VAL A 293 45.68 -56.50 -8.87
C VAL A 293 47.12 -56.50 -8.37
N GLN A 294 47.37 -56.08 -7.13
CA GLN A 294 48.71 -56.09 -6.53
C GLN A 294 49.26 -57.52 -6.41
N GLU A 295 48.40 -58.51 -6.17
CA GLU A 295 48.76 -59.95 -6.15
C GLU A 295 49.12 -60.50 -7.55
N LEU A 296 48.71 -59.83 -8.64
CA LEU A 296 49.00 -60.24 -10.03
C LEU A 296 50.27 -59.59 -10.62
N LEU A 297 50.97 -58.78 -9.82
CA LEU A 297 52.24 -58.17 -10.21
C LEU A 297 53.38 -59.18 -10.12
N SER A 298 54.26 -59.16 -11.11
CA SER A 298 55.53 -59.90 -11.01
C SER A 298 56.44 -59.26 -9.96
N SER A 299 57.39 -60.04 -9.45
CA SER A 299 58.37 -59.57 -8.45
C SER A 299 59.15 -58.32 -8.90
N GLN A 300 59.41 -58.17 -10.21
CA GLN A 300 60.08 -56.98 -10.75
C GLN A 300 59.14 -55.78 -10.85
N GLU A 301 57.87 -55.98 -11.24
CA GLU A 301 56.85 -54.92 -11.27
C GLU A 301 56.53 -54.40 -9.87
N GLN A 302 56.52 -55.27 -8.86
CA GLN A 302 56.31 -54.90 -7.46
C GLN A 302 57.48 -54.05 -6.92
N LYS A 303 58.73 -54.42 -7.21
CA LYS A 303 59.91 -53.60 -6.88
C LYS A 303 59.87 -52.22 -7.55
N VAL A 304 59.47 -52.17 -8.83
CA VAL A 304 59.29 -50.90 -9.54
C VAL A 304 58.19 -50.05 -8.88
N LEU A 305 57.06 -50.66 -8.52
CA LEU A 305 55.97 -49.98 -7.82
C LEU A 305 56.44 -49.39 -6.48
N ASP A 306 57.12 -50.16 -5.64
CA ASP A 306 57.64 -49.70 -4.34
C ASP A 306 58.59 -48.50 -4.49
N LEU A 307 59.44 -48.50 -5.51
CA LEU A 307 60.35 -47.39 -5.78
C LEU A 307 59.60 -46.18 -6.36
N ILE A 308 58.51 -46.39 -7.11
CA ILE A 308 57.63 -45.31 -7.58
C ILE A 308 56.94 -44.61 -6.40
N LEU A 309 56.46 -45.38 -5.42
CA LEU A 309 55.84 -44.88 -4.19
C LEU A 309 56.84 -44.12 -3.30
N LYS A 310 58.13 -44.42 -3.40
CA LYS A 310 59.24 -43.68 -2.76
C LYS A 310 59.76 -42.50 -3.58
N ASP A 311 58.98 -42.01 -4.53
CA ASP A 311 59.32 -40.85 -5.37
C ASP A 311 60.58 -40.98 -6.25
N LYS A 312 61.10 -42.21 -6.48
CA LYS A 312 62.32 -42.40 -7.28
C LYS A 312 62.09 -42.18 -8.77
N SER A 313 62.95 -41.40 -9.42
CA SER A 313 62.95 -41.22 -10.87
C SER A 313 63.31 -42.52 -11.60
N ASN A 314 62.94 -42.65 -12.88
CA ASN A 314 63.26 -43.86 -13.66
C ASN A 314 64.77 -44.14 -13.73
N LYS A 315 65.61 -43.10 -13.62
CA LYS A 315 67.08 -43.25 -13.54
C LYS A 315 67.51 -43.85 -12.20
N GLU A 316 66.95 -43.37 -11.09
CA GLU A 316 67.22 -43.92 -9.76
C GLU A 316 66.69 -45.34 -9.59
N ILE A 317 65.51 -45.64 -10.17
CA ILE A 317 64.95 -47.00 -10.18
C ILE A 317 65.88 -47.95 -10.94
N ALA A 318 66.38 -47.53 -12.10
CA ALA A 318 67.31 -48.31 -12.92
C ALA A 318 68.61 -48.61 -12.14
N ALA A 319 69.15 -47.61 -11.44
CA ALA A 319 70.32 -47.77 -10.59
C ALA A 319 70.05 -48.73 -9.41
N ALA A 320 68.90 -48.59 -8.73
CA ALA A 320 68.55 -49.43 -7.59
C ALA A 320 68.28 -50.91 -7.96
N MET A 321 67.80 -51.16 -9.18
CA MET A 321 67.51 -52.51 -9.69
C MET A 321 68.66 -53.10 -10.52
N PHE A 322 69.76 -52.37 -10.74
CA PHE A 322 70.89 -52.75 -11.61
C PHE A 322 70.46 -53.13 -13.04
N VAL A 323 69.55 -52.35 -13.64
CA VAL A 323 69.07 -52.56 -15.02
C VAL A 323 69.12 -51.25 -15.82
N SER A 324 68.87 -51.33 -17.13
CA SER A 324 68.81 -50.14 -17.97
C SER A 324 67.53 -49.33 -17.76
N VAL A 325 67.56 -48.02 -18.06
CA VAL A 325 66.37 -47.15 -17.99
C VAL A 325 65.28 -47.61 -18.97
N SER A 326 65.62 -48.19 -20.12
CA SER A 326 64.63 -48.74 -21.06
C SER A 326 63.94 -49.98 -20.48
N THR A 327 64.66 -50.84 -19.77
CA THR A 327 64.08 -51.97 -19.02
C THR A 327 63.08 -51.50 -17.96
N VAL A 328 63.43 -50.46 -17.20
CA VAL A 328 62.50 -49.84 -16.23
C VAL A 328 61.26 -49.29 -16.92
N LYS A 329 61.40 -48.58 -18.06
CA LYS A 329 60.24 -48.08 -18.83
C LYS A 329 59.31 -49.23 -19.26
N THR A 330 59.87 -50.36 -19.66
CA THR A 330 59.07 -51.55 -20.02
C THR A 330 58.30 -52.10 -18.81
N HIS A 331 58.96 -52.24 -17.66
CA HIS A 331 58.27 -52.66 -16.42
C HIS A 331 57.20 -51.66 -15.98
N ILE A 332 57.44 -50.35 -16.10
CA ILE A 332 56.45 -49.30 -15.80
C ILE A 332 55.25 -49.39 -16.76
N ASN A 333 55.48 -49.59 -18.05
CA ASN A 333 54.40 -49.73 -19.02
C ASN A 333 53.53 -50.97 -18.76
N ASN A 334 54.15 -52.10 -18.40
CA ASN A 334 53.42 -53.32 -18.05
C ASN A 334 52.67 -53.17 -16.72
N LEU A 335 53.31 -52.55 -15.72
CA LEU A 335 52.70 -52.18 -14.45
C LEU A 335 51.46 -51.30 -14.65
N TYR A 336 51.55 -50.24 -15.45
CA TYR A 336 50.42 -49.33 -15.73
C TYR A 336 49.27 -50.04 -16.44
N LYS A 337 49.57 -50.92 -17.40
CA LYS A 337 48.55 -51.76 -18.06
C LYS A 337 47.84 -52.67 -17.06
N LYS A 338 48.57 -53.30 -16.14
CA LYS A 338 48.00 -54.17 -15.10
C LYS A 338 47.17 -53.39 -14.08
N LEU A 339 47.66 -52.23 -13.64
CA LEU A 339 46.96 -51.33 -12.72
C LEU A 339 45.82 -50.53 -13.38
N LYS A 340 45.66 -50.61 -14.71
CA LYS A 340 44.68 -49.84 -15.50
C LYS A 340 44.78 -48.32 -15.28
N VAL A 341 46.00 -47.82 -15.13
CA VAL A 341 46.31 -46.39 -14.98
C VAL A 341 47.08 -45.87 -16.18
N SER A 342 47.01 -44.57 -16.41
CA SER A 342 47.65 -43.88 -17.54
C SER A 342 48.82 -43.00 -17.11
N SER A 343 48.93 -42.66 -15.83
CA SER A 343 49.95 -41.75 -15.32
C SER A 343 50.60 -42.22 -14.02
N ARG A 344 51.81 -41.72 -13.75
CA ARG A 344 52.52 -41.92 -12.49
C ARG A 344 51.75 -41.39 -11.28
N ALA A 345 51.05 -40.26 -11.46
CA ALA A 345 50.22 -39.67 -10.41
C ALA A 345 49.01 -40.56 -10.09
N GLU A 346 48.33 -41.08 -11.12
CA GLU A 346 47.24 -42.07 -10.94
C GLU A 346 47.74 -43.34 -10.25
N ALA A 347 48.90 -43.86 -10.66
CA ALA A 347 49.50 -45.04 -10.05
C ALA A 347 49.80 -44.84 -8.55
N LYS A 348 50.24 -43.64 -8.14
CA LYS A 348 50.47 -43.31 -6.73
C LYS A 348 49.17 -43.10 -5.96
N ALA A 349 48.22 -42.36 -6.52
CA ALA A 349 46.94 -42.04 -5.88
C ALA A 349 46.10 -43.28 -5.53
N LEU A 350 46.37 -44.43 -6.14
CA LEU A 350 45.81 -45.72 -5.77
C LEU A 350 46.32 -46.21 -4.39
N PHE A 351 47.58 -45.96 -4.05
CA PHE A 351 48.24 -46.49 -2.84
C PHE A 351 48.54 -45.42 -1.77
N GLU A 352 48.29 -44.14 -2.07
CA GLU A 352 48.31 -43.06 -1.07
C GLU A 352 47.16 -43.25 -0.06
N LYS A 353 47.49 -43.16 1.24
CA LYS A 353 46.54 -43.36 2.35
C LYS A 353 45.71 -42.11 2.62
#